data_AF-A0A7Y1SLG2-F1
#
_entry.id   AF-A0A7Y1SLG2-F1
#
_cell.length_a   1.000
_cell.length_b   1.000
_cell.length_c   1.000
_cell.angle_alpha   90.00
_cell.angle_beta   90.00
_cell.angle_gamma   90.00
#
_symmetry.space_group_name_H-M   'P 1'
#
loop_
_entity.id
_entity.type
_entity.pdbx_description
1 polymer ?
#
loop_
_entity_poly.entity_id
_entity_poly.type
_entity_poly.pdbx_seq_one_letter_code
_entity_poly.pdbx_strand_id
1 'polypeptide(L)' 'MKTPQDKYGSPSNVIADKALSISEKKEILRTWIDSEEALARATAEGLDGGRQSMLRSLQLALQSLDTAYSHKEE' A
#
# COMPACT_ATOMS: atom_id res chain seq x y z
N MET A 1 -0.37 5.83 17.44
CA MET A 1 0.18 4.74 16.62
C MET A 1 0.67 5.34 15.31
N LYS A 2 1.91 5.10 14.89
CA LYS A 2 2.40 5.54 13.57
C LYS A 2 1.85 4.57 12.53
N THR A 3 0.95 5.05 11.68
CA THR A 3 0.46 4.25 10.55
C THR A 3 1.55 4.15 9.48
N PRO A 4 1.51 3.12 8.62
CA PRO A 4 2.48 3.00 7.53
C PRO A 4 2.48 4.22 6.60
N GLN A 5 1.35 4.93 6.43
CA GLN A 5 1.35 6.21 5.72
C GLN A 5 2.25 7.27 6.35
N ASP A 6 2.27 7.37 7.68
CA ASP A 6 3.06 8.37 8.40
C ASP A 6 4.56 8.05 8.33
N LYS A 7 4.89 6.74 8.34
CA LYS A 7 6.29 6.27 8.27
C LYS A 7 6.89 6.41 6.87
N TYR A 8 6.16 6.01 5.83
CA TYR A 8 6.71 5.90 4.48
C TYR A 8 6.29 7.03 3.55
N GLY A 9 5.17 7.71 3.82
CA GLY A 9 4.62 8.79 2.99
C GLY A 9 4.06 8.35 1.65
N SER A 10 4.57 7.26 1.04
CA SER A 10 4.09 6.73 -0.23
C SER A 10 4.34 5.21 -0.35
N PRO A 11 3.48 4.46 -1.05
CA PRO A 11 3.67 3.03 -1.29
C PRO A 11 4.98 2.69 -2.01
N SER A 12 5.46 3.59 -2.89
CA SER A 12 6.74 3.44 -3.56
C SER A 12 7.92 3.38 -2.59
N ASN A 13 7.86 4.08 -1.46
CA ASN A 13 8.91 4.04 -0.44
C ASN A 13 8.94 2.68 0.26
N VAL A 14 7.79 2.03 0.46
CA VAL A 14 7.72 0.66 1.01
C VAL A 14 8.37 -0.33 0.04
N ILE A 15 8.11 -0.19 -1.26
CA ILE A 15 8.72 -1.05 -2.29
C ILE A 15 10.24 -0.83 -2.36
N ALA A 16 10.68 0.43 -2.31
CA ALA A 16 12.09 0.81 -2.41
C ALA A 16 12.90 0.45 -1.16
N ASP A 17 12.26 0.25 -0.01
CA ASP A 17 12.93 -0.11 1.24
C ASP A 17 13.60 -1.49 1.11
N LYS A 18 14.93 -1.52 1.16
CA LYS A 18 15.71 -2.77 1.05
C LYS A 18 15.84 -3.51 2.38
N ALA A 19 15.50 -2.87 3.50
CA ALA A 19 15.53 -3.50 4.81
C ALA A 19 14.32 -4.41 5.04
N LEU A 20 13.23 -4.19 4.29
CA LEU A 20 12.02 -5.01 4.37
C LEU A 20 12.10 -6.22 3.42
N SER A 21 11.71 -7.37 3.94
CA SER A 21 11.41 -8.56 3.15
C SER A 21 10.14 -8.35 2.32
N ILE A 22 9.98 -9.15 1.27
CA ILE A 22 8.79 -9.07 0.40
C ILE A 22 7.50 -9.25 1.20
N SER A 23 7.49 -10.23 2.11
CA SER A 23 6.35 -10.52 2.98
C SER A 23 6.01 -9.32 3.87
N GLU A 24 7.02 -8.65 4.42
CA GLU A 24 6.85 -7.44 5.24
C GLU A 24 6.31 -6.27 4.40
N LYS A 25 6.83 -6.08 3.18
CA LYS A 25 6.31 -5.07 2.24
C LYS A 25 4.85 -5.32 1.91
N LYS A 26 4.49 -6.57 1.61
CA LYS A 26 3.12 -6.98 1.31
C LYS A 26 2.20 -6.75 2.51
N GLU A 27 2.64 -7.09 3.72
CA GLU A 27 1.89 -6.84 4.95
C GLU A 27 1.65 -5.35 5.19
N ILE A 28 2.69 -4.53 5.10
CA ILE A 28 2.60 -3.07 5.27
C ILE A 28 1.62 -2.45 4.27
N LEU A 29 1.74 -2.80 2.99
CA LEU A 29 0.84 -2.28 1.94
C LEU A 29 -0.60 -2.75 2.16
N ARG A 30 -0.82 -3.98 2.63
CA ARG A 30 -2.16 -4.53 2.88
C ARG A 30 -2.83 -3.89 4.10
N THR A 31 -2.09 -3.68 5.19
CA THR A 31 -2.58 -2.93 6.35
C THR A 31 -2.93 -1.49 5.98
N TRP A 32 -2.15 -0.88 5.09
CA TRP A 32 -2.43 0.46 4.61
C TRP A 32 -3.70 0.51 3.75
N ILE A 33 -3.90 -0.44 2.84
CA ILE A 33 -5.15 -0.55 2.06
C ILE A 33 -6.35 -0.64 3.00
N ASP A 34 -6.32 -1.53 3.99
CA ASP A 34 -7.43 -1.69 4.94
C ASP A 34 -7.73 -0.39 5.72
N SER A 35 -6.68 0.35 6.08
CA SER A 35 -6.81 1.65 6.76
C SER A 35 -7.45 2.71 5.86
N GLU A 36 -7.02 2.81 4.60
CA GLU A 36 -7.61 3.74 3.62
C GLU A 36 -9.05 3.36 3.29
N GLU A 37 -9.37 2.07 3.17
CA GLU A 37 -10.75 1.60 2.98
C GLU A 37 -11.63 1.88 4.20
N ALA A 38 -11.12 1.66 5.41
CA ALA A 38 -11.83 1.99 6.65
C ALA A 38 -12.07 3.49 6.78
N LEU A 39 -11.07 4.30 6.43
CA LEU A 39 -11.18 5.76 6.41
C LEU A 39 -12.19 6.22 5.36
N ALA A 40 -12.13 5.68 4.14
CA ALA A 40 -13.07 5.99 3.06
C ALA A 40 -14.51 5.66 3.44
N ARG A 41 -14.75 4.50 4.07
CA ARG A 41 -16.06 4.12 4.63
C ARG A 41 -16.52 5.08 5.72
N ALA A 42 -15.61 5.56 6.58
CA ALA A 42 -15.92 6.51 7.63
C ALA A 42 -16.22 7.92 7.08
N THR A 43 -15.56 8.34 6.00
CA THR A 43 -15.74 9.64 5.35
C THR A 43 -16.73 9.60 4.18
N ALA A 44 -17.84 8.88 4.30
CA ALA A 44 -18.87 8.70 3.26
C ALA A 44 -19.53 9.99 2.73
N GLU A 45 -19.05 11.18 3.11
CA GLU A 45 -19.46 12.49 2.61
C GLU A 45 -18.51 12.96 1.48
N GLY A 46 -18.73 12.45 0.27
CA GLY A 46 -18.63 13.22 -0.98
C GLY A 46 -17.33 13.92 -1.40
N LEU A 47 -16.18 13.71 -0.73
CA LEU A 47 -14.92 14.40 -1.04
C LEU A 47 -13.78 13.39 -1.26
N ASP A 48 -13.76 12.63 -2.35
CA ASP A 48 -12.74 11.56 -2.41
C ASP A 48 -12.15 11.11 -3.75
N GLY A 49 -11.88 12.04 -4.67
CA GLY A 49 -11.01 11.73 -5.82
C GLY A 49 -9.56 11.41 -5.43
N GLY A 50 -9.09 11.95 -4.29
CA GLY A 50 -7.71 11.81 -3.82
C GLY A 50 -7.39 10.43 -3.22
N ARG A 51 -8.21 9.89 -2.30
CA ARG A 51 -7.90 8.58 -1.68
C ARG A 51 -8.21 7.40 -2.59
N GLN A 52 -9.17 7.50 -3.52
CA GLN A 52 -9.30 6.49 -4.60
C GLN A 52 -8.00 6.35 -5.41
N SER A 53 -7.30 7.46 -5.66
CA SER A 53 -5.99 7.44 -6.32
C SER A 53 -4.93 6.75 -5.47
N MET A 54 -4.94 6.97 -4.15
CA MET A 54 -4.00 6.33 -3.22
C MET A 54 -4.23 4.81 -3.08
N LEU A 55 -5.48 4.38 -2.91
CA LEU A 55 -5.85 2.96 -2.89
C LEU A 55 -5.38 2.25 -4.16
N ARG A 56 -5.58 2.88 -5.32
CA ARG A 56 -5.09 2.35 -6.59
C ARG A 56 -3.57 2.22 -6.61
N SER A 57 -2.84 3.25 -6.14
CA SER A 57 -1.37 3.19 -6.03
C SER A 57 -0.90 2.07 -5.11
N LEU A 58 -1.57 1.83 -3.99
CA LEU A 58 -1.27 0.74 -3.06
C LEU A 58 -1.50 -0.64 -3.69
N GLN A 59 -2.62 -0.81 -4.41
CA GLN A 59 -2.92 -2.06 -5.13
C GLN A 59 -1.91 -2.34 -6.24
N LEU A 60 -1.54 -1.33 -7.03
CA LEU A 60 -0.52 -1.45 -8.07
C LEU A 60 0.85 -1.79 -7.49
N ALA A 61 1.20 -1.22 -6.34
CA ALA A 61 2.42 -1.55 -5.62
C ALA A 61 2.45 -3.03 -5.20
N LEU A 62 1.33 -3.53 -4.67
CA LEU A 62 1.20 -4.91 -4.21
C LEU A 62 1.24 -5.90 -5.38
N GLN A 63 0.58 -5.56 -6.51
CA GLN A 63 0.66 -6.32 -7.75
C GLN A 63 2.08 -6.33 -8.33
N SER A 64 2.78 -5.20 -8.31
CA SER A 64 4.17 -5.11 -8.77
C SER A 64 5.09 -6.01 -7.96
N LEU A 65 4.89 -6.11 -6.64
CA LEU A 65 5.62 -7.05 -5.78
C LEU A 65 5.25 -8.51 -6.07
N ASP A 66 4.07 -8.79 -6.58
CA ASP A 66 3.69 -10.16 -6.96
C ASP A 66 4.37 -10.55 -8.28
N THR A 67 4.22 -9.72 -9.31
CA THR A 67 4.81 -9.97 -10.64
C THR A 67 6.34 -9.96 -10.62
N ALA A 68 6.97 -9.05 -9.86
CA ALA A 68 8.44 -8.95 -9.79
C ALA A 68 9.09 -10.14 -9.08
N TYR A 69 8.34 -10.88 -8.26
CA TYR A 69 8.87 -12.00 -7.48
C TYR A 69 8.31 -13.37 -7.92
N SER A 70 7.19 -13.43 -8.65
CA SER A 70 6.77 -14.66 -9.38
C SER A 70 7.73 -15.06 -10.50
N HIS A 71 8.54 -14.13 -11.02
CA HIS A 71 9.56 -14.43 -12.04
C HIS A 71 10.93 -14.82 -11.48
N LYS A 72 11.10 -14.94 -10.15
CA LYS A 72 12.36 -15.36 -9.52
C LYS A 72 12.42 -16.86 -9.16
N GLU A 73 11.39 -17.63 -9.51
CA GLU A 73 11.34 -19.08 -9.27
C GLU A 73 11.56 -19.95 -10.52
N GLU A 74 12.17 -19.42 -11.59
CA GLU A 74 12.52 -20.21 -12.79
C GLU A 74 14.01 -20.11 -13.15
#